data_AF-Q5ZPB3-F1
#
_entry.id   AF-Q5ZPB3-F1
#
_cell.length_a   1.000
_cell.length_b   1.000
_cell.length_c   1.000
_cell.angle_alpha   90.00
_cell.angle_beta   90.00
_cell.angle_gamma   90.00
#
_symmetry.space_group_name_H-M   'P 1'
#
loop_
_entity.id
_entity.type
_entity.pdbx_description
1 polymer ?
#
loop_
_entity_poly.entity_id
_entity_poly.type
_entity_poly.pdbx_seq_one_letter_code
_entity_poly.pdbx_strand_id
1 'polypeptide(L)'
;MRILTDVFLRKYQRAPGPRERSLAADARSKLWLSVGLTAFLVPAYIEYFCRMLGLPKGELPWKLYDMLRERNEAPDLKQRFQQLEHLPEGSFGREFWKYCHSHGVPLPGHPHALPVHSAVHDFVHLLSGYGISIWEEMLTTAFSLGFMFGPRTRNYDPAQYKSLVPVRLLAEALPIPQLRRAVERGSAMSVDLFGDWDPWKVMELPLEEVKRMYNIQPE
;
A
#
# COMPACT_ATOMS: atom_id res chain seq x y z
N MET A 1 -7.68 2.19 -23.38
CA MET A 1 -7.40 0.75 -23.28
C MET A 1 -8.19 0.12 -22.12
N ARG A 2 -9.52 0.23 -22.15
CA ARG A 2 -10.44 -0.15 -21.05
C ARG A 2 -11.05 -1.57 -21.25
N ILE A 3 -10.86 -2.15 -22.43
CA ILE A 3 -11.65 -3.27 -22.95
C ILE A 3 -11.06 -4.64 -22.59
N LEU A 4 -9.74 -4.73 -22.33
CA LEU A 4 -9.07 -6.02 -22.11
C LEU A 4 -9.19 -6.55 -20.68
N THR A 5 -9.43 -5.69 -19.68
CA THR A 5 -9.57 -6.09 -18.27
C THR A 5 -10.93 -6.74 -17.97
N ASP A 6 -12.00 -6.28 -18.62
CA ASP A 6 -13.36 -6.79 -18.38
C ASP A 6 -13.54 -8.24 -18.82
N VAL A 7 -12.71 -8.71 -19.76
CA VAL A 7 -12.80 -10.09 -20.30
C VAL A 7 -12.20 -11.11 -19.33
N PHE A 8 -11.11 -10.76 -18.63
CA PHE A 8 -10.45 -11.67 -17.68
C PHE A 8 -11.14 -11.68 -16.29
N LEU A 9 -11.63 -10.53 -15.83
CA LEU A 9 -12.34 -10.43 -14.54
C LEU A 9 -13.74 -11.08 -14.56
N ARG A 10 -14.35 -11.22 -15.74
CA ARG A 10 -15.71 -11.79 -15.89
C ARG A 10 -15.84 -13.24 -15.42
N LYS A 11 -14.76 -14.02 -15.43
CA LYS A 11 -14.81 -15.46 -15.12
C LYS A 11 -14.88 -15.74 -13.61
N TYR A 12 -14.55 -14.75 -12.77
CA TYR A 12 -14.48 -14.88 -11.31
C TYR A 12 -15.53 -14.04 -10.56
N GLN A 13 -16.33 -13.24 -11.25
CA GLN A 13 -17.38 -12.44 -10.60
C GLN A 13 -18.59 -13.32 -10.25
N ARG A 14 -18.86 -13.47 -8.95
CA ARG A 14 -20.19 -13.88 -8.45
C ARG A 14 -21.23 -12.84 -8.89
N ALA A 15 -22.50 -13.27 -8.98
CA ALA A 15 -23.63 -12.39 -9.27
C ALA A 15 -23.58 -11.11 -8.41
N PRO A 16 -23.92 -9.94 -8.96
CA PRO A 16 -23.60 -8.67 -8.32
C PRO A 16 -24.38 -8.52 -7.02
N GLY A 17 -23.66 -8.65 -5.90
CA GLY A 17 -24.07 -8.02 -4.65
C GLY A 17 -24.11 -6.50 -4.81
N PRO A 18 -24.60 -5.75 -3.80
CA PRO A 18 -24.59 -4.28 -3.84
C PRO A 18 -23.19 -3.80 -4.27
N ARG A 19 -23.12 -2.91 -5.27
CA ARG A 19 -21.85 -2.42 -5.84
C ARG A 19 -20.94 -1.96 -4.72
N GLU A 20 -19.92 -2.76 -4.47
CA GLU A 20 -18.90 -2.48 -3.47
C GLU A 20 -18.18 -1.17 -3.81
N ARG A 21 -18.12 -0.25 -2.83
CA ARG A 21 -17.42 1.03 -3.00
C ARG A 21 -15.92 0.77 -3.11
N SER A 22 -15.25 1.44 -4.07
CA SER A 22 -13.79 1.44 -4.19
C SER A 22 -13.17 2.08 -2.95
N LEU A 23 -11.93 1.72 -2.58
CA LEU A 23 -11.24 2.39 -1.46
C LEU A 23 -11.27 3.92 -1.61
N ALA A 24 -11.02 4.44 -2.83
CA ALA A 24 -11.12 5.87 -3.18
C ALA A 24 -12.42 6.55 -2.72
N ALA A 25 -13.54 5.83 -2.77
CA ALA A 25 -14.85 6.32 -2.36
C ALA A 25 -15.06 6.23 -0.84
N ASP A 26 -14.30 5.39 -0.15
CA ASP A 26 -14.26 5.29 1.31
C ASP A 26 -13.31 6.36 1.92
N ALA A 27 -12.68 7.21 1.08
CA ALA A 27 -11.90 8.36 1.53
C ALA A 27 -12.80 9.39 2.20
N ARG A 28 -12.50 9.75 3.46
CA ARG A 28 -13.15 10.90 4.10
C ARG A 28 -12.89 12.21 3.34
N SER A 29 -11.73 12.37 2.68
CA SER A 29 -11.45 13.49 1.74
C SER A 29 -10.19 13.29 0.89
N LYS A 30 -10.00 14.13 -0.14
CA LYS A 30 -8.78 14.16 -0.98
C LYS A 30 -7.51 14.57 -0.22
N LEU A 31 -7.65 15.29 0.90
CA LEU A 31 -6.54 15.63 1.79
C LEU A 31 -5.97 14.36 2.45
N TRP A 32 -6.84 13.41 2.83
CA TRP A 32 -6.43 12.13 3.39
C TRP A 32 -5.70 11.24 2.39
N LEU A 33 -6.00 11.33 1.09
CA LEU A 33 -5.23 10.66 0.02
C LEU A 33 -3.79 11.18 -0.03
N SER A 34 -3.60 12.48 0.15
CA SER A 34 -2.28 13.12 0.05
C SER A 34 -1.45 12.93 1.32
N VAL A 35 -2.09 13.02 2.49
CA VAL A 35 -1.47 12.77 3.80
C VAL A 35 -1.19 11.28 4.00
N GLY A 36 -2.09 10.39 3.59
CA GLY A 36 -1.95 8.93 3.71
C GLY A 36 -0.76 8.32 2.96
N LEU A 37 -0.29 8.99 1.91
CA LEU A 37 0.85 8.58 1.09
C LEU A 37 2.16 9.26 1.52
N THR A 38 2.09 10.54 1.88
CA THR A 38 3.29 11.38 2.12
C THR A 38 3.68 11.40 3.61
N ALA A 39 2.71 11.30 4.51
CA ALA A 39 2.93 11.43 5.96
C ALA A 39 3.43 10.14 6.64
N PHE A 40 3.59 9.02 5.92
CA PHE A 40 4.14 7.78 6.46
C PHE A 40 5.59 7.55 6.06
N LEU A 41 5.95 7.91 4.81
CA LEU A 41 7.31 7.80 4.31
C LEU A 41 8.28 8.73 5.05
N VAL A 42 7.83 9.95 5.39
CA VAL A 42 8.70 10.95 6.02
C VAL A 42 9.01 10.61 7.50
N PRO A 43 8.02 10.28 8.37
CA PRO A 43 8.32 9.90 9.75
C PRO A 43 9.08 8.57 9.89
N ALA A 44 8.85 7.58 9.02
CA ALA A 44 9.59 6.32 9.05
C ALA A 44 11.07 6.53 8.68
N TYR A 45 11.35 7.32 7.64
CA TYR A 45 12.73 7.71 7.28
C TYR A 45 13.37 8.57 8.38
N ILE A 46 12.63 9.54 8.94
CA ILE A 46 13.12 10.35 10.08
C ILE A 46 13.39 9.44 11.28
N GLU A 47 12.54 8.47 11.61
CA GLU A 47 12.77 7.54 12.72
C GLU A 47 14.00 6.66 12.47
N TYR A 48 14.16 6.12 11.27
CA TYR A 48 15.35 5.35 10.90
C TYR A 48 16.63 6.17 11.08
N PHE A 49 16.68 7.38 10.52
CA PHE A 49 17.86 8.24 10.63
C PHE A 49 18.06 8.76 12.06
N CYS A 50 17.01 9.10 12.80
CA CYS A 50 17.12 9.48 14.21
C CYS A 50 17.65 8.32 15.05
N ARG A 51 17.16 7.09 14.88
CA ARG A 51 17.69 5.92 15.60
C ARG A 51 19.13 5.62 15.21
N MET A 52 19.47 5.67 13.92
CA MET A 52 20.84 5.47 13.43
C MET A 52 21.81 6.51 14.02
N LEU A 53 21.36 7.74 14.22
CA LEU A 53 22.16 8.85 14.75
C LEU A 53 22.02 9.04 16.28
N GLY A 54 21.29 8.17 16.98
CA GLY A 54 21.07 8.26 18.43
C GLY A 54 20.25 9.47 18.88
N LEU A 55 19.45 10.07 17.99
CA LEU A 55 18.60 11.23 18.28
C LEU A 55 17.28 10.80 18.95
N PRO A 56 16.79 11.54 19.96
CA PRO A 56 15.55 11.21 20.66
C PRO A 56 14.32 11.35 19.76
N LYS A 57 13.28 10.54 20.00
CA LYS A 57 11.96 10.69 19.34
C LYS A 57 11.36 12.06 19.68
N GLY A 58 11.19 12.94 18.70
CA GLY A 58 10.49 14.22 18.90
C GLY A 58 8.99 14.00 19.09
N GLU A 59 8.36 14.54 20.14
CA GLU A 59 6.99 14.15 20.54
C GLU A 59 5.86 14.60 19.61
N LEU A 60 6.02 15.72 18.89
CA LEU A 60 4.91 16.36 18.17
C LEU A 60 4.44 15.57 16.92
N PRO A 61 5.33 15.08 16.04
CA PRO A 61 4.93 14.23 14.92
C PRO A 61 4.29 12.91 15.38
N TRP A 62 4.78 12.33 16.49
CA TRP A 62 4.24 11.08 17.06
C TRP A 62 2.85 11.28 17.67
N LYS A 63 2.63 12.38 18.40
CA LYS A 63 1.30 12.71 18.92
C LYS A 63 0.28 12.96 17.80
N LEU A 64 0.71 13.61 16.71
CA LEU A 64 -0.14 13.76 15.53
C LEU A 64 -0.44 12.41 14.87
N TYR A 65 0.58 11.55 14.76
CA TYR A 65 0.43 10.18 14.24
C TYR A 65 -0.57 9.35 15.05
N ASP A 66 -0.47 9.34 16.38
CA ASP A 66 -1.39 8.62 17.26
C ASP A 66 -2.82 9.17 17.15
N MET A 67 -2.97 10.50 17.12
CA MET A 67 -4.27 11.16 16.93
C MET A 67 -4.94 10.76 15.60
N LEU A 68 -4.16 10.61 14.52
CA LEU A 68 -4.70 10.20 13.22
C LEU A 68 -5.15 8.73 13.22
N ARG A 69 -4.48 7.85 13.98
CA ARG A 69 -4.82 6.43 14.13
C ARG A 69 -6.07 6.21 14.98
N GLU A 70 -6.26 6.99 16.04
CA GLU A 70 -7.41 6.88 16.94
C GLU A 70 -8.75 7.26 16.28
N ARG A 71 -8.74 8.03 15.19
CA ARG A 71 -9.96 8.55 14.54
C ARG A 71 -10.53 7.68 13.41
N ASN A 72 -9.98 6.49 13.15
CA ASN A 72 -10.31 5.66 11.98
C ASN A 72 -11.27 4.48 12.24
N GLU A 73 -12.00 4.51 13.36
CA GLU A 73 -13.06 3.52 13.56
C GLU A 73 -14.18 3.70 12.52
N ALA A 74 -14.49 2.61 11.82
CA ALA A 74 -15.54 2.52 10.81
C ALA A 74 -16.07 1.07 10.83
N PRO A 75 -17.20 0.80 11.52
CA PRO A 75 -17.69 -0.56 11.76
C PRO A 75 -17.97 -1.36 10.48
N ASP A 76 -18.47 -0.69 9.44
CA ASP A 76 -18.72 -1.25 8.12
C ASP A 76 -17.42 -1.67 7.42
N LEU A 77 -16.40 -0.82 7.49
CA LEU A 77 -15.08 -1.10 6.94
C LEU A 77 -14.39 -2.25 7.69
N LYS A 78 -14.49 -2.23 9.01
CA LYS A 78 -13.97 -3.29 9.88
C LYS A 78 -14.56 -4.64 9.49
N GLN A 79 -15.89 -4.73 9.36
CA GLN A 79 -16.55 -5.97 8.95
C GLN A 79 -16.06 -6.45 7.57
N ARG A 80 -15.89 -5.52 6.62
CA ARG A 80 -15.40 -5.84 5.28
C ARG A 80 -13.99 -6.43 5.29
N PHE A 81 -13.07 -5.84 6.05
CA PHE A 81 -11.71 -6.37 6.19
C PHE A 81 -11.66 -7.67 7.01
N GLN A 82 -12.58 -7.86 7.97
CA GLN A 82 -12.71 -9.12 8.70
C GLN A 82 -13.17 -10.27 7.79
N GLN A 83 -14.04 -10.02 6.82
CA GLN A 83 -14.51 -11.04 5.87
C GLN A 83 -13.40 -11.66 5.01
N LEU A 84 -12.25 -10.98 4.90
CA LEU A 84 -11.07 -11.52 4.21
C LEU A 84 -10.57 -12.84 4.82
N GLU A 85 -10.82 -13.08 6.11
CA GLU A 85 -10.52 -14.36 6.77
C GLU A 85 -11.23 -15.54 6.10
N HIS A 86 -12.38 -15.33 5.48
CA HIS A 86 -13.18 -16.40 4.88
C HIS A 86 -12.89 -16.64 3.40
N LEU A 87 -12.01 -15.83 2.79
CA LEU A 87 -11.61 -16.04 1.41
C LEU A 87 -10.75 -17.32 1.25
N PRO A 88 -10.70 -17.90 0.04
CA PRO A 88 -9.91 -19.10 -0.22
C PRO A 88 -8.46 -18.92 0.20
N GLU A 89 -7.87 -19.98 0.74
CA GLU A 89 -6.44 -19.99 1.08
C GLU A 89 -5.57 -19.72 -0.15
N GLY A 90 -4.51 -18.92 0.01
CA GLY A 90 -3.66 -18.47 -1.09
C GLY A 90 -4.25 -17.34 -1.94
N SER A 91 -5.48 -16.89 -1.68
CA SER A 91 -6.02 -15.67 -2.30
C SER A 91 -5.40 -14.42 -1.69
N PHE A 92 -5.31 -13.34 -2.47
CA PHE A 92 -4.67 -12.09 -2.04
C PHE A 92 -5.29 -11.55 -0.75
N GLY A 93 -6.61 -11.52 -0.65
CA GLY A 93 -7.32 -11.05 0.55
C GLY A 93 -7.10 -11.96 1.76
N ARG A 94 -7.11 -13.29 1.58
CA ARG A 94 -6.86 -14.22 2.68
C ARG A 94 -5.43 -14.10 3.21
N GLU A 95 -4.45 -13.98 2.32
CA GLU A 95 -3.05 -13.81 2.69
C GLU A 95 -2.79 -12.44 3.33
N PHE A 96 -3.50 -11.38 2.90
CA PHE A 96 -3.45 -10.08 3.57
C PHE A 96 -3.98 -10.14 5.00
N TRP A 97 -5.12 -10.78 5.22
CA TRP A 97 -5.65 -10.97 6.57
C TRP A 97 -4.66 -11.73 7.46
N LYS A 98 -4.08 -12.83 6.95
CA LYS A 98 -3.05 -13.61 7.67
C LYS A 98 -1.81 -12.76 7.98
N TYR A 99 -1.36 -11.95 7.03
CA TYR A 99 -0.22 -11.05 7.18
C TYR A 99 -0.46 -10.06 8.32
N CYS A 100 -1.59 -9.34 8.29
CA CYS A 100 -1.93 -8.38 9.34
C CYS A 100 -2.05 -9.05 10.71
N HIS A 101 -2.71 -10.21 10.78
CA HIS A 101 -2.88 -10.94 12.03
C HIS A 101 -1.54 -11.42 12.63
N SER A 102 -0.67 -12.00 11.80
CA SER A 102 0.65 -12.51 12.24
C SER A 102 1.63 -11.40 12.67
N HIS A 103 1.51 -10.21 12.09
CA HIS A 103 2.40 -9.07 12.38
C HIS A 103 1.80 -8.04 13.36
N GLY A 104 0.59 -8.29 13.87
CA GLY A 104 -0.10 -7.37 14.79
C GLY A 104 -0.49 -6.03 14.16
N VAL A 105 -0.61 -5.99 12.82
CA VAL A 105 -1.05 -4.80 12.08
C VAL A 105 -2.58 -4.70 12.17
N PRO A 106 -3.15 -3.63 12.75
CA PRO A 106 -4.59 -3.49 12.86
C PRO A 106 -5.24 -3.29 11.49
N LEU A 107 -6.26 -4.10 11.18
CA LEU A 107 -7.03 -3.97 9.94
C LEU A 107 -7.79 -2.63 9.90
N PRO A 108 -7.95 -2.00 8.71
CA PRO A 108 -8.72 -0.77 8.58
C PRO A 108 -10.11 -0.86 9.21
N GLY A 109 -10.50 0.20 9.93
CA GLY A 109 -11.75 0.25 10.69
C GLY A 109 -11.63 -0.24 12.15
N HIS A 110 -10.50 -0.84 12.56
CA HIS A 110 -10.19 -1.09 13.97
C HIS A 110 -9.63 0.15 14.69
N PRO A 111 -9.72 0.20 16.03
CA PRO A 111 -8.98 1.18 16.82
C PRO A 111 -7.49 1.11 16.49
N HIS A 112 -6.86 2.28 16.37
CA HIS A 112 -5.47 2.46 15.98
C HIS A 112 -5.10 1.94 14.58
N ALA A 113 -6.06 1.60 13.72
CA ALA A 113 -5.78 1.27 12.34
C ALA A 113 -5.41 2.52 11.54
N LEU A 114 -4.62 2.32 10.50
CA LEU A 114 -4.38 3.38 9.53
C LEU A 114 -5.69 3.74 8.80
N PRO A 115 -5.82 4.97 8.29
CA PRO A 115 -6.95 5.32 7.43
C PRO A 115 -7.04 4.31 6.27
N VAL A 116 -8.25 4.01 5.81
CA VAL A 116 -8.50 3.02 4.75
C VAL A 116 -7.64 3.20 3.49
N HIS A 117 -7.24 4.43 3.17
CA HIS A 117 -6.36 4.77 2.05
C HIS A 117 -4.92 4.32 2.24
N SER A 118 -4.48 4.31 3.49
CA SER A 118 -3.16 3.82 3.87
C SER A 118 -3.12 2.29 3.89
N ALA A 119 -4.25 1.58 3.77
CA ALA A 119 -4.23 0.12 3.57
C ALA A 119 -3.50 -0.27 2.28
N VAL A 120 -3.41 0.64 1.29
CA VAL A 120 -2.59 0.44 0.09
C VAL A 120 -1.13 0.20 0.46
N HIS A 121 -0.59 0.93 1.45
CA HIS A 121 0.78 0.70 1.92
C HIS A 121 0.94 -0.70 2.52
N ASP A 122 -0.01 -1.15 3.35
CA ASP A 122 -0.01 -2.50 3.90
C ASP A 122 -0.11 -3.58 2.79
N PHE A 123 -0.87 -3.33 1.72
CA PHE A 123 -0.89 -4.20 0.55
C PHE A 123 0.45 -4.27 -0.17
N VAL A 124 1.20 -3.14 -0.24
CA VAL A 124 2.52 -3.12 -0.88
C VAL A 124 3.49 -4.04 -0.15
N HIS A 125 3.46 -4.13 1.18
CA HIS A 125 4.29 -5.10 1.92
C HIS A 125 4.06 -6.52 1.43
N LEU A 126 2.80 -6.98 1.43
CA LEU A 126 2.46 -8.32 0.98
C LEU A 126 2.82 -8.58 -0.49
N LEU A 127 2.54 -7.60 -1.36
CA LEU A 127 2.77 -7.74 -2.80
C LEU A 127 4.26 -7.71 -3.16
N SER A 128 5.05 -6.89 -2.48
CA SER A 128 6.50 -6.76 -2.69
C SER A 128 7.30 -7.87 -2.02
N GLY A 129 6.77 -8.47 -0.96
CA GLY A 129 7.45 -9.46 -0.13
C GLY A 129 8.28 -8.85 1.01
N TYR A 130 8.31 -7.52 1.15
CA TYR A 130 9.05 -6.85 2.22
C TYR A 130 8.20 -6.77 3.50
N GLY A 131 8.77 -7.17 4.63
CA GLY A 131 8.15 -7.06 5.96
C GLY A 131 8.09 -5.63 6.50
N ILE A 132 7.90 -5.51 7.82
CA ILE A 132 7.71 -4.24 8.55
C ILE A 132 8.91 -3.85 9.43
N SER A 133 10.07 -4.51 9.27
CA SER A 133 11.27 -4.01 9.93
C SER A 133 11.67 -2.67 9.31
N ILE A 134 12.44 -1.85 10.04
CA ILE A 134 12.82 -0.52 9.54
C ILE A 134 13.55 -0.60 8.18
N TRP A 135 14.33 -1.65 7.97
CA TRP A 135 14.99 -1.88 6.69
C TRP A 135 14.01 -2.24 5.57
N GLU A 136 13.05 -3.10 5.86
CA GLU A 136 12.03 -3.51 4.90
C GLU A 136 11.03 -2.39 4.58
N GLU A 137 10.78 -1.46 5.51
CA GLU A 137 10.06 -0.21 5.26
C GLU A 137 10.78 0.66 4.23
N MET A 138 12.11 0.76 4.31
CA MET A 138 12.91 1.46 3.31
C MET A 138 12.82 0.78 1.94
N LEU A 139 12.86 -0.56 1.90
CA LEU A 139 12.72 -1.34 0.66
C LEU A 139 11.30 -1.21 0.06
N THR A 140 10.26 -1.28 0.88
CA THR A 140 8.85 -1.08 0.50
C THR A 140 8.65 0.33 -0.08
N THR A 141 9.28 1.32 0.53
CA THR A 141 9.29 2.71 0.03
C THR A 141 9.99 2.80 -1.32
N ALA A 142 11.20 2.25 -1.44
CA ALA A 142 11.97 2.25 -2.68
C ALA A 142 11.20 1.57 -3.82
N PHE A 143 10.59 0.42 -3.53
CA PHE A 143 9.70 -0.28 -4.45
C PHE A 143 8.49 0.56 -4.87
N SER A 144 7.85 1.24 -3.92
CA SER A 144 6.73 2.14 -4.20
C SER A 144 7.11 3.27 -5.16
N LEU A 145 8.24 3.92 -4.91
CA LEU A 145 8.76 4.99 -5.77
C LEU A 145 9.00 4.52 -7.20
N GLY A 146 9.37 3.24 -7.39
CA GLY A 146 9.56 2.64 -8.71
C GLY A 146 8.32 2.69 -9.58
N PHE A 147 7.15 2.27 -9.06
CA PHE A 147 5.90 2.25 -9.82
C PHE A 147 5.16 3.60 -9.84
N MET A 148 5.26 4.39 -8.77
CA MET A 148 4.63 5.71 -8.65
C MET A 148 5.18 6.72 -9.67
N PHE A 149 6.45 6.56 -10.05
CA PHE A 149 7.11 7.42 -11.04
C PHE A 149 7.29 6.75 -12.41
N GLY A 150 6.63 5.61 -12.65
CA GLY A 150 6.66 4.89 -13.92
C GLY A 150 5.61 5.43 -14.89
N PRO A 151 5.95 6.23 -15.93
CA PRO A 151 4.95 6.84 -16.82
C PRO A 151 4.16 5.84 -17.69
N ARG A 152 4.56 4.56 -17.68
CA ARG A 152 3.90 3.47 -18.39
C ARG A 152 2.95 2.67 -17.49
N THR A 153 2.93 2.93 -16.18
CA THR A 153 2.04 2.24 -15.27
C THR A 153 0.60 2.67 -15.51
N ARG A 154 -0.33 1.71 -15.40
CA ARG A 154 -1.75 2.03 -15.34
C ARG A 154 -2.03 2.79 -14.05
N ASN A 155 -2.95 3.75 -14.09
CA ASN A 155 -3.33 4.63 -12.97
C ASN A 155 -2.27 5.68 -12.56
N TYR A 156 -1.23 5.89 -13.38
CA TYR A 156 -0.22 6.92 -13.15
C TYR A 156 -0.82 8.33 -13.10
N ASP A 157 -0.56 9.05 -12.00
CA ASP A 157 -0.84 10.49 -11.86
C ASP A 157 0.39 11.25 -11.31
N PRO A 158 1.20 11.89 -12.17
CA PRO A 158 2.38 12.63 -11.73
C PRO A 158 2.06 13.83 -10.83
N ALA A 159 0.84 14.37 -10.87
CA ALA A 159 0.47 15.48 -10.01
C ALA A 159 0.34 15.05 -8.54
N GLN A 160 -0.02 13.78 -8.30
CA GLN A 160 -0.20 13.20 -6.97
C GLN A 160 1.13 13.06 -6.21
N TYR A 161 2.25 12.91 -6.91
CA TYR A 161 3.54 12.53 -6.31
C TYR A 161 4.61 13.63 -6.32
N LYS A 162 4.25 14.87 -6.65
CA LYS A 162 5.20 16.00 -6.69
C LYS A 162 5.96 16.19 -5.37
N SER A 163 5.30 16.00 -4.23
CA SER A 163 5.91 16.10 -2.90
C SER A 163 6.93 15.00 -2.61
N LEU A 164 6.91 13.89 -3.35
CA LEU A 164 7.78 12.73 -3.16
C LEU A 164 9.02 12.74 -4.06
N VAL A 165 9.14 13.73 -4.96
CA VAL A 165 10.33 13.91 -5.81
C VAL A 165 11.63 13.95 -4.99
N PRO A 166 11.74 14.70 -3.87
CA PRO A 166 12.96 14.70 -3.07
C PRO A 166 13.30 13.33 -2.49
N VAL A 167 12.30 12.56 -2.05
CA VAL A 167 12.49 11.20 -1.49
C VAL A 167 12.98 10.25 -2.58
N ARG A 168 12.41 10.34 -3.79
CA ARG A 168 12.88 9.59 -4.95
C ARG A 168 14.34 9.87 -5.28
N LEU A 169 14.71 11.15 -5.37
CA LEU A 169 16.10 11.54 -5.67
C LEU A 169 17.07 11.03 -4.59
N LEU A 170 16.67 11.06 -3.32
CA LEU A 170 17.48 10.50 -2.24
C LEU A 170 17.64 8.98 -2.37
N ALA A 171 16.56 8.25 -2.65
CA ALA A 171 16.60 6.81 -2.81
C ALA A 171 17.48 6.36 -4.00
N GLU A 172 17.46 7.11 -5.11
CA GLU A 172 18.32 6.87 -6.29
C GLU A 172 19.79 7.24 -6.02
N ALA A 173 20.06 8.25 -5.20
CA ALA A 173 21.41 8.70 -4.88
C ALA A 173 22.14 7.79 -3.88
N LEU A 174 21.42 7.09 -3.00
CA LEU A 174 22.01 6.18 -2.03
C LEU A 174 22.63 4.95 -2.76
N PRO A 175 23.95 4.69 -2.63
CA PRO A 175 24.63 3.60 -3.31
C PRO A 175 24.39 2.25 -2.60
N ILE A 176 23.13 1.94 -2.29
CA ILE A 176 22.71 0.72 -1.61
C ILE A 176 22.07 -0.21 -2.64
N PRO A 177 22.71 -1.35 -2.98
CA PRO A 177 22.22 -2.25 -4.03
C PRO A 177 20.79 -2.75 -3.83
N GLN A 178 20.38 -3.02 -2.59
CA GLN A 178 19.05 -3.51 -2.26
C GLN A 178 17.97 -2.45 -2.51
N LEU A 179 18.22 -1.19 -2.17
CA LEU A 179 17.29 -0.09 -2.48
C LEU A 179 17.16 0.11 -3.98
N ARG A 180 18.27 0.07 -4.72
CA ARG A 180 18.24 0.15 -6.20
C ARG A 180 17.42 -0.98 -6.80
N ARG A 181 17.66 -2.22 -6.36
CA ARG A 181 16.89 -3.38 -6.82
C ARG A 181 15.41 -3.24 -6.50
N ALA A 182 15.06 -2.73 -5.32
CA ALA A 182 13.66 -2.46 -4.96
C ALA A 182 13.02 -1.44 -5.92
N VAL A 183 13.70 -0.32 -6.22
CA VAL A 183 13.24 0.65 -7.23
C VAL A 183 13.06 -0.01 -8.59
N GLU A 184 14.04 -0.79 -9.06
CA GLU A 184 13.96 -1.49 -10.36
C GLU A 184 12.78 -2.47 -10.43
N ARG A 185 12.55 -3.25 -9.36
CA ARG A 185 11.39 -4.14 -9.24
C ARG A 185 10.08 -3.36 -9.32
N GLY A 186 9.99 -2.23 -8.60
CA GLY A 186 8.82 -1.35 -8.65
C GLY A 186 8.61 -0.75 -10.04
N SER A 187 9.67 -0.26 -10.69
CA SER A 187 9.60 0.33 -12.03
C SER A 187 9.24 -0.67 -13.13
N ALA A 188 9.40 -1.97 -12.87
CA ALA A 188 8.92 -3.02 -13.77
C ALA A 188 7.40 -3.24 -13.66
N MET A 189 6.74 -2.80 -12.59
CA MET A 189 5.31 -3.02 -12.42
C MET A 189 4.46 -2.37 -13.52
N SER A 190 3.29 -2.94 -13.76
CA SER A 190 2.34 -2.46 -14.76
C SER A 190 1.22 -1.57 -14.18
N VAL A 191 1.17 -1.41 -12.86
CA VAL A 191 0.08 -0.72 -12.15
C VAL A 191 0.67 0.17 -11.06
N ASP A 192 0.19 1.40 -10.99
CA ASP A 192 0.35 2.26 -9.84
C ASP A 192 -0.73 1.95 -8.80
N LEU A 193 -0.31 1.39 -7.66
CA LEU A 193 -1.20 0.99 -6.58
C LEU A 193 -1.73 2.20 -5.79
N PHE A 194 -1.04 3.34 -5.84
CA PHE A 194 -1.41 4.55 -5.12
C PHE A 194 -2.25 5.53 -5.94
N GLY A 195 -2.47 5.24 -7.23
CA GLY A 195 -3.43 5.95 -8.08
C GLY A 195 -4.87 5.48 -7.84
N ASP A 196 -5.68 5.43 -8.90
CA ASP A 196 -7.07 4.92 -8.85
C ASP A 196 -7.13 3.37 -8.84
N TRP A 197 -6.32 2.72 -8.00
CA TRP A 197 -6.32 1.27 -7.86
C TRP A 197 -7.42 0.82 -6.90
N ASP A 198 -8.12 -0.25 -7.29
CA ASP A 198 -9.21 -0.83 -6.51
C ASP A 198 -8.86 -2.28 -6.14
N PRO A 199 -8.38 -2.54 -4.91
CA PRO A 199 -7.89 -3.86 -4.51
C PRO A 199 -9.01 -4.89 -4.39
N TRP A 200 -10.25 -4.47 -4.16
CA TRP A 200 -11.40 -5.38 -4.03
C TRP A 200 -11.61 -6.22 -5.29
N LYS A 201 -11.22 -5.70 -6.46
CA LYS A 201 -11.27 -6.43 -7.74
C LYS A 201 -10.32 -7.62 -7.82
N VAL A 202 -9.35 -7.72 -6.90
CA VAL A 202 -8.32 -8.77 -6.91
C VAL A 202 -8.22 -9.55 -5.61
N MET A 203 -9.00 -9.22 -4.57
CA MET A 203 -8.93 -9.90 -3.26
C MET A 203 -9.16 -11.41 -3.34
N GLU A 204 -10.06 -11.86 -4.20
CA GLU A 204 -10.38 -13.29 -4.34
C GLU A 204 -9.40 -14.04 -5.26
N LEU A 205 -8.56 -13.33 -6.02
CA LEU A 205 -7.60 -13.96 -6.93
C LEU A 205 -6.43 -14.56 -6.13
N PRO A 206 -5.81 -15.66 -6.62
CA PRO A 206 -4.56 -16.17 -6.05
C PRO A 206 -3.50 -15.07 -5.98
N LEU A 207 -2.80 -14.95 -4.84
CA LEU A 207 -1.78 -13.91 -4.64
C LEU A 207 -0.72 -13.89 -5.75
N GLU A 208 -0.26 -15.08 -6.15
CA GLU A 208 0.74 -15.22 -7.22
C GLU A 208 0.19 -14.81 -8.60
N GLU A 209 -1.11 -14.96 -8.84
CA GLU A 209 -1.75 -14.44 -10.04
C GLU A 209 -1.81 -12.90 -10.01
N VAL A 210 -2.11 -12.30 -8.86
CA VAL A 210 -2.07 -10.84 -8.70
C VAL A 210 -0.67 -10.29 -8.96
N LYS A 211 0.37 -10.92 -8.38
CA LYS A 211 1.77 -10.56 -8.63
C LYS A 211 2.12 -10.64 -10.12
N ARG A 212 1.73 -11.72 -10.79
CA ARG A 212 1.92 -11.90 -12.24
C ARG A 212 1.20 -10.82 -13.05
N MET A 213 -0.06 -10.53 -12.74
CA MET A 213 -0.85 -9.50 -13.44
C MET A 213 -0.21 -8.11 -13.34
N TYR A 214 0.41 -7.80 -12.21
CA TYR A 214 1.05 -6.51 -11.95
C TYR A 214 2.53 -6.48 -12.34
N ASN A 215 3.05 -7.55 -12.94
CA ASN A 215 4.46 -7.72 -13.31
C ASN A 215 5.43 -7.53 -12.14
N ILE A 216 5.04 -7.98 -10.94
CA ILE A 216 5.89 -7.93 -9.74
C ILE A 216 6.94 -9.03 -9.87
N GLN A 217 8.20 -8.63 -10.01
CA GLN A 217 9.34 -9.54 -10.04
C GLN A 217 9.62 -10.10 -8.64
N PRO A 218 10.11 -11.34 -8.51
CA PRO A 218 10.54 -11.90 -7.22
C PRO A 218 11.69 -11.07 -6.60
N GLU A 219 11.85 -11.19 -5.28
CA GLU A 219 12.97 -10.59 -4.53
C GLU A 219 14.33 -11.23 -4.87
#